data_AF-A0A921GC62-F1
#
_entry.id   AF-A0A921GC62-F1
#
_cell.length_a   1.000
_cell.length_b   1.000
_cell.length_c   1.000
_cell.angle_alpha   90.00
_cell.angle_beta   90.00
_cell.angle_gamma   90.00
#
_symmetry.space_group_name_H-M   'P 1'
#
loop_
_entity.id
_entity.type
_entity.pdbx_description
1 polymer ?
#
loop_
_entity_poly.entity_id
_entity_poly.type
_entity_poly.pdbx_seq_one_letter_code
_entity_poly.pdbx_strand_id
1 'polypeptide(L)'
;GQAQALGLKIVGHMAEAMDEASKKYNLNFSLIATPAEGLSGRFIKMDKKLFGNLEGITDREYYTNSFHIPVYYPISAYNKIKLEGPYHALTNGGHISYIEMDGDPTKNLAAFEKIIRAMHDNGIGYGAINHPVDRDPICGYNGIIDDVCPCCGRKENEHHGFERISRINLESE
;
A
#
# COMPACT_ATOMS: atom_id res chain seq x y z
N GLY A 1 -0.75 -16.06 -10.86
CA GLY A 1 -1.37 -17.32 -10.37
C GLY A 1 -2.85 -17.34 -10.69
N GLN A 2 -3.57 -18.44 -10.41
CA GLN A 2 -5.01 -18.57 -10.70
C GLN A 2 -5.85 -17.44 -10.07
N ALA A 3 -5.56 -17.08 -8.82
CA ALA A 3 -6.24 -15.98 -8.12
C ALA A 3 -6.05 -14.62 -8.82
N GLN A 4 -4.84 -14.32 -9.29
CA GLN A 4 -4.56 -13.08 -10.02
C GLN A 4 -5.32 -13.04 -11.36
N ALA A 5 -5.36 -14.16 -12.09
CA ALA A 5 -6.09 -14.21 -13.36
C ALA A 5 -7.60 -13.95 -13.14
N LEU A 6 -8.16 -14.50 -12.06
CA LEU A 6 -9.54 -14.21 -11.66
C LEU A 6 -9.71 -12.74 -11.27
N GLY A 7 -8.80 -12.17 -10.48
CA GLY A 7 -8.82 -10.76 -10.10
C GLY A 7 -8.82 -9.82 -11.31
N LEU A 8 -7.93 -10.04 -12.27
CA LEU A 8 -7.88 -9.27 -13.52
C LEU A 8 -9.15 -9.42 -14.34
N LYS A 9 -9.76 -10.61 -14.39
CA LYS A 9 -11.03 -10.83 -15.08
C LYS A 9 -12.18 -10.05 -14.42
N ILE A 10 -12.25 -10.06 -13.09
CA ILE A 10 -13.30 -9.35 -12.34
C ILE A 10 -13.15 -7.84 -12.52
N VAL A 11 -11.95 -7.31 -12.29
CA VAL A 11 -11.70 -5.86 -12.40
C VAL A 11 -11.82 -5.38 -13.84
N GLY A 12 -11.37 -6.19 -14.82
CA GLY A 12 -11.56 -5.91 -16.24
C GLY A 12 -13.03 -5.81 -16.63
N HIS A 13 -13.87 -6.74 -16.15
CA HIS A 13 -15.32 -6.67 -16.37
C HIS A 13 -15.94 -5.40 -15.77
N MET A 14 -15.50 -4.98 -14.58
CA MET A 14 -15.96 -3.73 -13.97
C MET A 14 -15.52 -2.50 -14.76
N ALA A 15 -14.30 -2.49 -15.29
CA ALA A 15 -13.79 -1.40 -16.13
C ALA A 15 -14.59 -1.29 -17.44
N GLU A 16 -14.86 -2.41 -18.10
CA GLU A 16 -15.71 -2.47 -19.30
C GLU A 16 -17.12 -1.92 -19.01
N ALA A 17 -17.70 -2.26 -17.86
CA ALA A 17 -19.00 -1.74 -17.46
C ALA A 17 -19.00 -0.20 -17.27
N MET A 18 -17.88 0.39 -16.81
CA MET A 18 -17.74 1.85 -16.73
C MET A 18 -17.66 2.47 -18.13
N ASP A 19 -16.90 1.86 -19.05
CA ASP A 19 -16.81 2.32 -20.44
C ASP A 19 -18.16 2.28 -21.16
N GLU A 20 -18.92 1.21 -20.96
CA GLU A 20 -20.29 1.06 -21.48
C GLU A 20 -21.24 2.11 -20.90
N ALA A 21 -21.18 2.33 -19.58
CA ALA A 21 -21.96 3.36 -18.91
C ALA A 21 -21.62 4.76 -19.45
N SER A 22 -20.33 5.04 -19.66
CA SER A 22 -19.88 6.30 -20.26
C SER A 22 -20.49 6.57 -21.63
N LYS A 23 -20.48 5.56 -22.51
CA LYS A 23 -21.12 5.65 -23.83
C LYS A 23 -22.64 5.82 -23.74
N LYS A 24 -23.29 5.07 -22.85
CA LYS A 24 -24.74 5.04 -22.71
C LYS A 24 -25.31 6.35 -22.17
N TYR A 25 -24.65 6.92 -21.16
CA TYR A 25 -25.17 8.08 -20.42
C TYR A 25 -24.51 9.40 -20.84
N ASN A 26 -23.47 9.35 -21.68
CA ASN A 26 -22.68 10.52 -22.08
C ASN A 26 -22.10 11.26 -20.85
N LEU A 27 -21.54 10.50 -19.91
CA LEU A 27 -20.89 10.97 -18.68
C LEU A 27 -19.53 10.26 -18.51
N ASN A 28 -18.67 10.79 -17.65
CA ASN A 28 -17.35 10.22 -17.36
C ASN A 28 -17.42 9.24 -16.18
N PHE A 29 -17.83 8.00 -16.43
CA PHE A 29 -17.71 6.91 -15.48
C PHE A 29 -16.28 6.40 -15.48
N SER A 30 -15.78 6.06 -14.30
CA SER A 30 -14.43 5.54 -14.12
C SER A 30 -14.42 4.55 -12.96
N LEU A 31 -13.45 3.64 -12.97
CA LEU A 31 -13.29 2.66 -11.90
C LEU A 31 -12.19 3.13 -10.95
N ILE A 32 -12.52 3.27 -9.67
CA ILE A 32 -11.59 3.70 -8.62
C ILE A 32 -11.21 2.52 -7.71
N ALA A 33 -9.91 2.37 -7.46
CA ALA A 33 -9.38 1.54 -6.40
C ALA A 33 -9.48 2.30 -5.07
N THR A 34 -10.65 2.21 -4.42
CA THR A 34 -11.01 3.00 -3.26
C THR A 34 -9.95 2.96 -2.14
N PRO A 35 -9.53 4.12 -1.61
CA PRO A 35 -8.77 4.17 -0.35
C PRO A 35 -9.74 3.79 0.79
N ALA A 36 -9.63 2.57 1.31
CA ALA A 36 -10.63 2.02 2.22
C ALA A 36 -10.34 2.29 3.70
N GLU A 37 -9.82 3.48 4.04
CA GLU A 37 -9.64 3.90 5.44
C GLU A 37 -11.01 3.85 6.16
N GLY A 38 -11.10 3.01 7.19
CA GLY A 38 -12.33 2.73 7.94
C GLY A 38 -13.37 1.84 7.24
N LEU A 39 -13.43 1.82 5.90
CA LEU A 39 -14.39 0.99 5.15
C LEU A 39 -14.01 -0.50 5.17
N SER A 40 -12.73 -0.82 5.11
CA SER A 40 -12.21 -2.19 5.11
C SER A 40 -12.58 -2.97 6.39
N GLY A 41 -12.45 -2.33 7.56
CA GLY A 41 -12.86 -2.91 8.84
C GLY A 41 -14.38 -2.98 9.03
N ARG A 42 -15.12 -2.04 8.43
CA ARG A 42 -16.60 -2.05 8.47
C ARG A 42 -17.17 -3.25 7.72
N PHE A 43 -16.65 -3.58 6.54
CA PHE A 43 -17.16 -4.72 5.76
C PHE A 43 -16.92 -6.04 6.47
N ILE A 44 -15.74 -6.27 7.06
CA ILE A 44 -15.49 -7.48 7.85
C ILE A 44 -16.51 -7.64 8.98
N LYS A 45 -16.81 -6.58 9.74
CA LYS A 45 -17.80 -6.64 10.83
C LYS A 45 -19.19 -7.01 10.34
N MET A 46 -19.56 -6.61 9.12
CA MET A 46 -20.85 -6.95 8.50
C MET A 46 -20.86 -8.39 7.98
N ASP A 47 -19.82 -8.79 7.24
CA ASP A 47 -19.71 -10.13 6.66
C ASP A 47 -19.57 -11.21 7.72
N LYS A 48 -18.84 -10.93 8.82
CA LYS A 48 -18.73 -11.83 9.97
C LYS A 48 -20.08 -12.11 10.64
N LYS A 49 -21.03 -11.17 10.60
CA LYS A 49 -22.40 -11.38 11.11
C LYS A 49 -23.23 -12.28 10.20
N LEU A 50 -22.97 -12.25 8.89
CA LEU A 50 -23.74 -13.00 7.89
C LEU A 50 -23.18 -14.41 7.67
N PHE A 51 -21.85 -14.53 7.63
CA PHE A 51 -21.14 -15.74 7.22
C PHE A 51 -20.30 -16.37 8.34
N GLY A 52 -20.22 -15.74 9.51
CA GLY A 52 -19.41 -16.21 10.63
C GLY A 52 -17.92 -15.95 10.42
N ASN A 53 -17.09 -16.70 11.15
CA ASN A 53 -15.63 -16.67 11.01
C ASN A 53 -15.17 -17.59 9.89
N LEU A 54 -14.59 -17.02 8.84
CA LEU A 54 -13.95 -17.70 7.73
C LEU A 54 -12.45 -17.45 7.80
N GLU A 55 -11.68 -18.53 7.81
CA GLU A 55 -10.22 -18.49 7.94
C GLU A 55 -9.57 -17.66 6.82
N GLY A 56 -8.71 -16.73 7.20
CA GLY A 56 -8.01 -15.81 6.30
C GLY A 56 -8.89 -14.75 5.65
N ILE A 57 -10.19 -14.67 5.97
CA ILE A 57 -11.16 -13.74 5.37
C ILE A 57 -11.80 -12.86 6.45
N THR A 58 -12.75 -13.39 7.23
CA THR A 58 -13.51 -12.62 8.24
C THR A 58 -12.99 -12.83 9.67
N ASP A 59 -11.96 -13.67 9.83
CA ASP A 59 -11.17 -13.80 11.05
C ASP A 59 -10.11 -12.69 11.20
N ARG A 60 -9.87 -11.91 10.13
CA ARG A 60 -9.02 -10.72 10.12
C ARG A 60 -9.77 -9.49 10.61
N GLU A 61 -9.05 -8.41 10.89
CA GLU A 61 -9.66 -7.15 11.35
C GLU A 61 -10.09 -6.23 10.20
N TYR A 62 -9.43 -6.34 9.04
CA TYR A 62 -9.73 -5.56 7.84
C TYR A 62 -9.49 -6.36 6.55
N TYR A 63 -10.22 -5.99 5.49
CA TYR A 63 -9.90 -6.45 4.13
C TYR A 63 -8.71 -5.69 3.55
N THR A 64 -7.93 -6.37 2.71
CA THR A 64 -6.85 -5.75 1.96
C THR A 64 -7.42 -4.77 0.93
N ASN A 65 -6.80 -3.60 0.78
CA ASN A 65 -7.31 -2.54 -0.08
C ASN A 65 -7.24 -2.93 -1.56
N SER A 66 -8.37 -2.82 -2.25
CA SER A 66 -8.47 -2.94 -3.71
C SER A 66 -7.76 -4.17 -4.28
N PHE A 67 -6.68 -3.97 -5.06
CA PHE A 67 -5.90 -5.02 -5.70
C PHE A 67 -4.55 -5.27 -5.00
N HIS A 68 -4.31 -4.65 -3.84
CA HIS A 68 -3.02 -4.77 -3.16
C HIS A 68 -2.77 -6.20 -2.74
N ILE A 69 -1.49 -6.59 -2.78
CA ILE A 69 -1.03 -7.77 -2.10
C ILE A 69 -1.03 -7.47 -0.60
N PRO A 70 -1.58 -8.36 0.26
CA PRO A 70 -1.67 -8.11 1.68
C PRO A 70 -0.32 -7.82 2.33
N VAL A 71 -0.27 -6.87 3.26
CA VAL A 71 0.97 -6.41 3.91
C VAL A 71 1.73 -7.52 4.64
N TYR A 72 1.03 -8.54 5.13
CA TYR A 72 1.61 -9.70 5.82
C TYR A 72 2.11 -10.79 4.86
N TYR A 73 1.82 -10.69 3.55
CA TYR A 73 2.19 -11.71 2.59
C TYR A 73 3.67 -11.58 2.20
N PRO A 74 4.49 -12.64 2.37
CA PRO A 74 5.91 -12.56 2.06
C PRO A 74 6.13 -12.49 0.54
N ILE A 75 6.54 -11.32 0.05
CA ILE A 75 6.81 -11.09 -1.37
C ILE A 75 7.94 -10.08 -1.56
N SER A 76 8.70 -10.24 -2.65
CA SER A 76 9.67 -9.22 -3.05
C SER A 76 8.97 -7.99 -3.65
N ALA A 77 9.57 -6.81 -3.46
CA ALA A 77 9.10 -5.57 -4.07
C ALA A 77 8.87 -5.70 -5.59
N TYR A 78 9.82 -6.33 -6.31
CA TYR A 78 9.72 -6.54 -7.75
C TYR A 78 8.51 -7.39 -8.16
N ASN A 79 8.25 -8.49 -7.44
CA ASN A 79 7.09 -9.34 -7.73
C ASN A 79 5.78 -8.62 -7.37
N LYS A 80 5.75 -7.85 -6.28
CA LYS A 80 4.58 -7.03 -5.92
C LYS A 80 4.24 -6.02 -7.03
N ILE A 81 5.24 -5.28 -7.50
CA ILE A 81 5.12 -4.33 -8.62
C ILE A 81 4.54 -5.02 -9.86
N LYS A 82 5.13 -6.15 -10.26
CA LYS A 82 4.69 -6.89 -11.45
C LYS A 82 3.25 -7.41 -11.35
N LEU A 83 2.82 -7.79 -10.14
CA LEU A 83 1.49 -8.34 -9.92
C LEU A 83 0.41 -7.25 -9.81
N GLU A 84 0.75 -6.10 -9.22
CA GLU A 84 -0.18 -4.97 -9.03
C GLU A 84 -0.28 -4.04 -10.24
N GLY A 85 0.82 -3.86 -10.98
CA GLY A 85 0.90 -2.95 -12.14
C GLY A 85 -0.26 -3.07 -13.14
N PRO A 86 -0.64 -4.28 -13.60
CA PRO A 86 -1.74 -4.43 -14.56
C PRO A 86 -3.08 -3.86 -14.08
N TYR A 87 -3.33 -3.75 -12.77
CA TYR A 87 -4.58 -3.21 -12.26
C TYR A 87 -4.67 -1.68 -12.35
N HIS A 88 -3.54 -0.97 -12.45
CA HIS A 88 -3.51 0.50 -12.59
C HIS A 88 -4.18 0.91 -13.91
N ALA A 89 -3.95 0.16 -14.98
CA ALA A 89 -4.61 0.37 -16.28
C ALA A 89 -6.13 0.13 -16.24
N LEU A 90 -6.61 -0.70 -15.32
CA LEU A 90 -8.04 -1.04 -15.19
C LEU A 90 -8.79 -0.10 -14.23
N THR A 91 -8.07 0.73 -13.48
CA THR A 91 -8.64 1.59 -12.41
C THR A 91 -8.36 3.07 -12.71
N ASN A 92 -8.82 3.52 -13.87
CA ASN A 92 -8.59 4.86 -14.41
C ASN A 92 -9.17 6.01 -13.56
N GLY A 93 -10.08 5.73 -12.62
CA GLY A 93 -10.64 6.71 -11.69
C GLY A 93 -9.73 6.99 -10.48
N GLY A 94 -8.69 6.19 -10.29
CA GLY A 94 -7.70 6.39 -9.23
C GLY A 94 -7.16 5.07 -8.69
N HIS A 95 -5.86 5.06 -8.42
CA HIS A 95 -5.12 3.91 -7.89
C HIS A 95 -3.83 4.36 -7.23
N ILE A 96 -3.25 3.50 -6.39
CA ILE A 96 -1.91 3.66 -5.84
C ILE A 96 -1.33 2.28 -5.52
N SER A 97 0.00 2.11 -5.61
CA SER A 97 0.71 0.95 -5.05
C SER A 97 1.79 1.40 -4.07
N TYR A 98 1.82 0.78 -2.89
CA TYR A 98 2.89 0.99 -1.89
C TYR A 98 3.94 -0.09 -1.99
N ILE A 99 5.21 0.31 -2.02
CA ILE A 99 6.37 -0.59 -2.01
C ILE A 99 7.17 -0.35 -0.74
N GLU A 100 7.31 -1.39 0.07
CA GLU A 100 8.10 -1.34 1.30
C GLU A 100 9.59 -1.53 0.95
N MET A 101 10.43 -0.64 1.44
CA MET A 101 11.88 -0.77 1.44
C MET A 101 12.41 -0.78 2.87
N ASP A 102 13.29 -1.73 3.17
CA ASP A 102 13.98 -1.78 4.45
C ASP A 102 15.20 -0.84 4.45
N GLY A 103 15.37 -0.09 5.54
CA GLY A 103 16.51 0.79 5.75
C GLY A 103 16.48 2.09 4.94
N ASP A 104 17.64 2.74 4.83
CA ASP A 104 17.80 4.04 4.19
C ASP A 104 17.99 3.93 2.67
N PRO A 105 17.03 4.37 1.84
CA PRO A 105 17.17 4.34 0.39
C PRO A 105 18.38 5.16 -0.11
N THR A 106 18.79 6.20 0.64
CA THR A 106 19.95 7.03 0.28
C THR A 106 21.27 6.29 0.39
N LYS A 107 21.35 5.27 1.25
CA LYS A 107 22.52 4.39 1.39
C LYS A 107 22.63 3.39 0.23
N ASN A 108 21.57 3.18 -0.56
CA ASN A 108 21.58 2.28 -1.73
C ASN A 108 20.73 2.82 -2.89
N LEU A 109 21.16 3.93 -3.46
CA LEU A 109 20.49 4.58 -4.59
C LEU A 109 20.33 3.66 -5.81
N ALA A 110 21.28 2.75 -6.04
CA ALA A 110 21.19 1.79 -7.15
C ALA A 110 20.02 0.80 -6.98
N ALA A 111 19.73 0.36 -5.75
CA ALA A 111 18.57 -0.46 -5.47
C ALA A 111 17.26 0.35 -5.58
N PHE A 112 17.25 1.56 -5.05
CA PHE A 112 16.10 2.47 -5.17
C PHE A 112 15.74 2.74 -6.64
N GLU A 113 16.73 3.08 -7.47
CA GLU A 113 16.52 3.31 -8.90
C GLU A 113 15.96 2.07 -9.61
N LYS A 114 16.44 0.87 -9.26
CA LYS A 114 15.90 -0.39 -9.82
C LYS A 114 14.42 -0.59 -9.48
N ILE A 115 13.99 -0.21 -8.28
CA ILE A 115 12.58 -0.27 -7.88
C ILE A 115 11.76 0.73 -8.70
N ILE A 116 12.22 1.98 -8.83
CA ILE A 116 11.54 3.00 -9.64
C ILE A 116 11.40 2.55 -11.10
N ARG A 117 12.47 2.01 -11.69
CA ARG A 117 12.43 1.47 -13.06
C ARG A 117 11.46 0.30 -13.17
N ALA A 118 11.47 -0.62 -12.20
CA ALA A 118 10.51 -1.72 -12.18
C ALA A 118 9.06 -1.22 -12.10
N MET A 119 8.78 -0.18 -11.30
CA MET A 119 7.44 0.43 -11.20
C MET A 119 7.01 0.99 -12.56
N HIS A 120 7.87 1.79 -13.20
CA HIS A 120 7.63 2.33 -14.54
C HIS A 120 7.37 1.22 -15.56
N ASP A 121 8.28 0.24 -15.65
CA ASP A 121 8.26 -0.80 -16.68
C ASP A 121 7.07 -1.78 -16.53
N ASN A 122 6.47 -1.86 -15.33
CA ASN A 122 5.29 -2.69 -15.07
C ASN A 122 3.98 -1.88 -15.01
N GLY A 123 3.99 -0.59 -15.38
CA GLY A 123 2.77 0.20 -15.53
C GLY A 123 2.16 0.70 -14.22
N ILE A 124 2.97 0.87 -13.17
CA ILE A 124 2.53 1.55 -11.95
C ILE A 124 2.36 3.05 -12.28
N GLY A 125 1.11 3.52 -12.33
CA GLY A 125 0.76 4.90 -12.66
C GLY A 125 0.97 5.86 -11.49
N TYR A 126 0.62 5.42 -10.28
CA TYR A 126 0.90 6.16 -9.04
C TYR A 126 1.42 5.20 -7.98
N GLY A 127 2.60 5.46 -7.45
CA GLY A 127 3.17 4.62 -6.41
C GLY A 127 3.97 5.41 -5.39
N ALA A 128 4.05 4.83 -4.20
CA ALA A 128 4.79 5.36 -3.07
C ALA A 128 5.75 4.30 -2.55
N ILE A 129 6.92 4.76 -2.09
CA ILE A 129 7.90 3.90 -1.43
C ILE A 129 7.90 4.26 0.05
N ASN A 130 7.54 3.29 0.87
CA ASN A 130 7.59 3.43 2.32
C ASN A 130 8.98 2.99 2.79
N HIS A 131 9.64 3.86 3.55
CA HIS A 131 10.91 3.57 4.21
C HIS A 131 10.83 4.06 5.67
N PRO A 132 11.61 3.51 6.59
CA PRO A 132 11.63 3.97 7.98
C PRO A 132 12.02 5.45 8.05
N VAL A 133 11.29 6.21 8.86
CA VAL A 133 11.61 7.59 9.21
C VAL A 133 11.55 7.69 10.73
N ASP A 134 12.65 8.14 11.32
CA ASP A 134 12.73 8.42 12.74
C ASP A 134 12.60 9.93 12.97
N ARG A 135 12.15 10.29 14.16
CA ARG A 135 12.06 11.68 14.60
C ARG A 135 12.74 11.86 15.93
N ASP A 136 13.57 12.89 16.02
CA ASP A 136 14.12 13.33 17.28
C ASP A 136 13.15 14.32 17.95
N PRO A 137 12.46 13.95 19.06
CA PRO A 137 11.53 14.85 19.75
C PRO A 137 12.19 16.09 20.40
N ILE A 138 13.51 16.07 20.60
CA ILE A 138 14.23 17.15 21.29
C ILE A 138 14.64 18.25 20.31
N CYS A 139 15.22 17.89 19.17
CA CYS A 139 15.66 18.88 18.17
C CYS A 139 14.75 18.98 16.94
N GLY A 140 13.80 18.05 16.77
CA GLY A 140 12.85 18.04 15.66
C GLY A 140 13.41 17.46 14.35
N TYR A 141 14.59 16.84 14.35
CA TYR A 141 15.13 16.17 13.16
C TYR A 141 14.19 15.06 12.70
N ASN A 142 13.93 14.99 11.39
CA ASN A 142 13.16 13.93 10.74
C ASN A 142 14.03 13.28 9.67
N GLY A 143 14.21 11.97 9.75
CA GLY A 143 15.10 11.21 8.88
C GLY A 143 15.49 9.90 9.56
N ILE A 144 16.40 9.14 8.96
CA ILE A 144 16.85 7.89 9.60
C ILE A 144 17.85 8.24 10.69
N ILE A 145 17.58 7.77 11.90
CA ILE A 145 18.45 7.96 13.06
C ILE A 145 18.94 6.57 13.48
N ASP A 146 20.25 6.36 13.34
CA ASP A 146 20.92 5.17 13.88
C ASP A 146 21.02 5.34 15.43
N ASP A 147 22.22 5.34 16.02
CA ASP A 147 22.37 5.51 17.48
C ASP A 147 22.46 6.98 17.94
N VAL A 148 22.75 7.89 17.01
CA VAL A 148 23.06 9.30 17.28
C VAL A 148 22.28 10.19 16.32
N CYS A 149 21.57 11.19 16.87
CA CYS A 149 20.86 12.16 16.05
C CYS A 149 21.83 12.96 15.17
N PRO A 150 21.67 12.97 13.83
CA PRO A 150 22.53 13.73 12.91
C PRO A 150 22.50 15.25 13.12
N CYS A 151 21.41 15.77 13.71
CA CYS A 151 21.22 17.20 13.91
C CYS A 151 21.85 17.70 15.23
N CYS A 152 21.56 17.04 16.36
CA CYS A 152 21.98 17.52 17.67
C CYS A 152 23.05 16.66 18.36
N GLY A 153 23.41 15.51 17.78
CA GLY A 153 24.46 14.62 18.32
C GLY A 153 24.06 13.84 19.58
N ARG A 154 22.81 13.92 20.03
CA ARG A 154 22.34 13.15 21.19
C ARG A 154 22.15 11.68 20.86
N LYS A 155 22.25 10.84 21.88
CA LYS A 155 21.85 9.43 21.85
C LYS A 155 20.47 9.23 22.47
N GLU A 156 19.82 8.10 22.20
CA GLU A 156 18.62 7.69 22.96
C GLU A 156 18.96 7.53 24.45
N ASN A 157 18.00 7.84 25.31
CA ASN A 157 18.03 7.53 26.74
C ASN A 157 16.64 7.07 27.18
N GLU A 158 16.53 6.47 28.37
CA GLU A 158 15.28 5.86 28.88
C GLU A 158 14.08 6.82 28.93
N HIS A 159 14.30 8.14 28.99
CA HIS A 159 13.24 9.12 29.12
C HIS A 159 12.89 9.84 27.81
N HIS A 160 13.79 9.83 26.82
CA HIS A 160 13.63 10.55 25.55
C HIS A 160 14.22 9.72 24.39
N GLY A 161 13.55 8.62 24.04
CA GLY A 161 13.87 7.85 22.83
C GLY A 161 13.64 8.65 21.54
N PHE A 162 14.11 8.12 20.41
CA PHE A 162 13.67 8.60 19.10
C PHE A 162 12.27 8.05 18.80
N GLU A 163 11.43 8.90 18.21
CA GLU A 163 10.13 8.51 17.71
C GLU A 163 10.36 7.75 16.39
N ARG A 164 10.41 6.42 16.45
CA ARG A 164 10.52 5.59 15.25
C ARG A 164 9.14 5.45 14.65
N ILE A 165 8.89 6.14 13.54
CA ILE A 165 7.61 6.04 12.85
C ILE A 165 7.60 4.70 12.13
N SER A 166 7.17 3.67 12.86
CA SER A 166 6.85 2.38 12.25
C SER A 166 5.74 2.59 11.23
N ARG A 167 5.79 1.78 10.17
CA ARG A 167 4.76 1.62 9.12
C ARG A 167 3.37 1.86 9.67
N ILE A 168 2.46 2.38 8.85
CA ILE A 168 1.02 2.45 9.16
C ILE A 168 0.57 1.09 9.73
N ASN A 169 0.59 0.97 11.06
CA ASN A 169 -0.11 -0.05 11.79
C ASN A 169 -1.52 0.51 11.82
N LEU A 170 -2.40 -0.07 11.01
CA LEU A 170 -3.85 0.12 11.18
C LEU A 170 -4.36 -0.49 12.50
N GLU A 171 -3.47 -0.87 13.41
CA GLU A 171 -3.74 -1.31 14.78
C GLU A 171 -3.57 -0.13 15.76
N SER A 172 -4.43 0.89 15.66
CA SER A 172 -4.75 1.76 16.81
C SER A 172 -5.94 2.68 16.46
N GLU A 173 -7.16 2.15 16.62
CA GLU A 173 -8.33 2.73 17.32
C GLU A 173 -9.59 1.85 17.15
#